data_AF-A0A1H7C199-F1
#
_entry.id   AF-A0A1H7C199-F1
#
_cell.length_a   1.000
_cell.length_b   1.000
_cell.length_c   1.000
_cell.angle_alpha   90.00
_cell.angle_beta   90.00
_cell.angle_gamma   90.00
#
_symmetry.space_group_name_H-M   'P 1'
#
loop_
_entity.id
_entity.type
_entity.pdbx_description
1 polymer ?
#
loop_
_entity_poly.entity_id
_entity_poly.type
_entity_poly.pdbx_seq_one_letter_code
_entity_poly.pdbx_strand_id
1 'polypeptide(L)' 'MSARGILLGTVETAKLPALLAATGPHAKPGLLYGPSGPGNLGGPPAEQRMYPPLRSAEEAARIWQVSEELTGTAFVAAT' A
#
# COMPACT_ATOMS: atom_id res chain seq x y z
N MET A 1 0.64 10.59 -21.86
CA MET A 1 -0.45 11.33 -21.16
C MET A 1 -0.11 11.60 -19.69
N SER A 2 0.33 10.61 -18.90
CA SER A 2 0.66 10.80 -17.48
C SER A 2 1.77 11.82 -17.21
N ALA A 3 2.80 11.90 -18.06
CA ALA A 3 3.85 12.93 -17.94
C ALA A 3 3.32 14.38 -18.03
N ARG A 4 2.13 14.57 -18.59
CA ARG A 4 1.44 15.87 -18.71
C ARG A 4 0.39 16.10 -17.60
N GLY A 5 0.17 15.11 -16.71
CA GLY A 5 -0.81 15.20 -15.62
C GLY A 5 -2.28 15.19 -16.04
N ILE A 6 -2.58 14.83 -17.29
CA ILE A 6 -3.93 15.01 -17.87
C ILE A 6 -4.91 13.91 -17.44
N LEU A 7 -4.45 12.68 -17.24
CA LEU A 7 -5.33 11.51 -16.97
C LEU A 7 -5.05 10.83 -15.63
N LEU A 8 -3.78 10.69 -15.26
CA LEU A 8 -3.31 9.96 -14.07
C LEU A 8 -2.18 10.76 -13.40
N GLY A 9 -1.71 10.27 -12.25
CA GLY A 9 -0.54 10.84 -11.57
C GLY A 9 0.73 10.88 -12.44
N THR A 10 1.63 11.78 -12.10
CA THR A 10 3.01 11.86 -12.61
C THR A 10 3.97 11.05 -11.72
N VAL A 11 5.22 10.88 -12.14
CA VAL A 11 6.29 10.31 -11.30
C VAL A 11 6.43 11.10 -9.99
N GLU A 12 6.35 12.43 -10.05
CA GLU A 12 6.44 13.28 -8.87
C GLU A 12 5.29 13.07 -7.89
N THR A 13 4.08 12.79 -8.36
CA THR A 13 2.94 12.53 -7.47
C THR A 13 2.84 11.07 -7.03
N ALA A 14 3.40 10.12 -7.79
CA ALA A 14 3.29 8.69 -7.52
C ALA A 14 3.93 8.27 -6.19
N LYS A 15 4.93 9.01 -5.72
CA LYS A 15 5.60 8.77 -4.42
C LYS A 15 4.80 9.24 -3.20
N LEU A 16 3.86 10.18 -3.40
CA LEU A 16 3.21 10.87 -2.29
C LEU A 16 2.37 9.96 -1.37
N PRO A 17 1.66 8.92 -1.87
CA PRO A 17 0.95 8.00 -0.98
C PRO A 17 1.87 7.23 -0.04
N ALA A 18 3.04 6.79 -0.51
CA ALA A 18 4.03 6.12 0.33
C ALA A 18 4.62 7.08 1.37
N LEU A 19 4.88 8.34 0.98
CA LEU A 19 5.33 9.38 1.91
C LEU A 19 4.28 9.63 3.00
N LEU A 20 3.00 9.77 2.62
CA LEU A 20 1.90 9.94 3.59
C LEU A 20 1.80 8.74 4.55
N ALA A 21 1.90 7.51 4.06
CA ALA A 21 1.86 6.31 4.88
C ALA A 21 3.02 6.24 5.88
N ALA A 22 4.22 6.67 5.47
CA ALA A 22 5.43 6.60 6.27
C ALA A 22 5.53 7.72 7.32
N THR A 23 5.04 8.93 7.01
CA THR A 23 5.33 10.12 7.83
C THR A 23 4.10 10.91 8.25
N GLY A 24 2.90 10.50 7.83
CA GLY A 24 1.68 11.23 8.14
C GLY A 24 1.41 11.25 9.65
N PRO A 25 1.06 12.40 10.25
CA PRO A 25 0.79 12.49 11.69
C PRO A 25 -0.44 11.68 12.14
N HIS A 26 -1.27 11.28 11.18
CA HIS A 26 -2.45 10.45 11.39
C HIS A 26 -2.35 9.11 10.65
N ALA A 27 -1.17 8.77 10.11
CA ALA A 27 -0.96 7.48 9.47
C ALA A 27 -1.05 6.36 10.50
N LYS A 28 -1.66 5.24 10.14
CA LYS A 28 -1.84 4.08 11.03
C LYS A 28 -1.29 2.81 10.38
N PRO A 29 -0.71 1.90 11.18
CA PRO A 29 -0.31 0.59 10.68
C PRO A 29 -1.54 -0.19 10.22
N GLY A 30 -1.33 -1.06 9.23
CA GLY A 30 -2.40 -1.91 8.71
C GLY A 30 -3.47 -1.16 7.91
N LEU A 31 -3.19 0.03 7.39
CA LEU A 31 -4.06 0.72 6.43
C LEU A 31 -3.41 0.78 5.04
N LEU A 32 -4.23 0.99 4.02
CA LEU A 32 -3.78 1.20 2.65
C LEU A 32 -3.84 2.70 2.32
N TYR A 33 -2.79 3.23 1.71
CA TYR A 33 -2.73 4.61 1.24
C TYR A 33 -2.48 4.64 -0.26
N GLY A 34 -3.18 5.52 -0.97
CA GLY A 34 -3.07 5.65 -2.41
C GLY A 34 -3.69 6.95 -2.93
N PRO A 35 -3.77 7.15 -4.25
CA PRO A 35 -4.38 8.33 -4.84
C PRO A 35 -5.89 8.37 -4.59
N SER A 36 -6.47 9.52 -4.23
CA SER A 36 -7.91 9.63 -3.92
C SER A 36 -8.84 9.80 -5.13
N GLY A 37 -8.28 9.85 -6.34
CA GLY A 37 -9.01 10.05 -7.58
C GLY A 37 -9.67 8.79 -8.13
N PRO A 38 -10.37 8.89 -9.27
CA PRO A 38 -11.09 7.78 -9.87
C PRO A 38 -10.22 6.54 -10.08
N GLY A 39 -10.72 5.40 -9.62
CA GLY A 39 -10.01 4.12 -9.73
C GLY A 39 -8.69 4.03 -8.96
N ASN A 40 -8.42 4.96 -8.04
CA ASN A 40 -7.15 5.07 -7.31
C ASN A 40 -5.93 5.39 -8.22
N LEU A 41 -6.14 6.09 -9.34
CA LEU A 41 -5.11 6.29 -10.38
C LEU A 41 -4.47 7.70 -10.40
N GLY A 42 -5.02 8.65 -9.65
CA GLY A 42 -4.53 10.04 -9.60
C GLY A 42 -5.14 10.82 -8.43
N GLY A 43 -4.82 12.11 -8.31
CA GLY A 43 -5.26 12.94 -7.18
C GLY A 43 -4.31 12.87 -5.97
N PRO A 44 -4.64 13.60 -4.88
CA PRO A 44 -3.80 13.67 -3.69
C PRO A 44 -3.71 12.32 -2.97
N PRO A 45 -2.65 12.09 -2.17
CA PRO A 45 -2.53 10.90 -1.34
C PRO A 45 -3.62 10.89 -0.25
N ALA A 46 -4.27 9.75 -0.05
CA ALA A 46 -5.28 9.55 0.96
C ALA A 46 -5.31 8.10 1.46
N GLU A 47 -5.95 7.89 2.60
CA GLU A 47 -6.34 6.54 3.03
C GLU A 47 -7.31 5.93 2.01
N GLN A 48 -7.15 4.63 1.76
CA GLN A 48 -7.99 3.84 0.89
C GLN A 48 -8.52 2.62 1.63
N ARG A 49 -9.71 2.19 1.21
CA ARG A 49 -10.25 0.91 1.65
C ARG A 49 -9.43 -0.22 1.03
N MET A 50 -8.95 -1.14 1.86
CA MET A 50 -8.29 -2.37 1.37
C MET A 50 -9.20 -3.13 0.39
N TYR A 51 -8.63 -3.69 -0.68
CA TYR A 51 -9.37 -4.60 -1.56
C TYR A 51 -9.80 -5.86 -0.80
N PRO A 52 -10.97 -6.46 -1.11
CA PRO A 52 -11.46 -7.64 -0.39
C PRO A 52 -10.43 -8.77 -0.19
N PRO A 53 -9.59 -9.13 -1.19
CA PRO A 53 -8.58 -10.18 -1.01
C PRO A 53 -7.53 -9.86 0.06
N LEU A 54 -7.27 -8.57 0.33
CA LEU A 54 -6.26 -8.13 1.30
C LEU A 54 -6.77 -8.13 2.75
N ARG A 55 -8.02 -8.53 2.99
CA ARG A 55 -8.67 -8.43 4.31
C ARG A 55 -8.67 -9.73 5.10
N SER A 56 -8.30 -10.86 4.49
CA SER A 56 -8.30 -12.16 5.17
C SER A 56 -7.00 -12.37 5.95
N ALA A 57 -7.10 -12.44 7.28
CA ALA A 57 -5.96 -12.72 8.14
C ALA A 57 -5.44 -14.17 7.96
N GLU A 58 -6.33 -15.11 7.68
CA GLU A 58 -5.97 -16.50 7.36
C GLU A 58 -5.14 -16.58 6.07
N GLU A 59 -5.58 -15.87 5.04
CA GLU A 59 -4.86 -15.78 3.77
C GLU A 59 -3.49 -15.13 3.95
N ALA A 60 -3.43 -14.04 4.73
CA ALA A 60 -2.18 -13.35 5.04
C ALA A 60 -1.18 -14.27 5.78
N ALA A 61 -1.65 -15.03 6.77
CA ALA A 61 -0.82 -16.00 7.49
C ALA A 61 -0.29 -17.10 6.57
N ARG A 62 -1.14 -17.64 5.69
CA ARG A 62 -0.72 -18.67 4.72
C ARG A 62 0.32 -18.14 3.73
N ILE A 63 0.10 -16.95 3.17
CA ILE A 63 1.06 -16.34 2.24
C ILE A 63 2.38 -16.04 2.94
N TRP A 64 2.35 -15.59 4.20
CA TRP A 64 3.55 -15.36 4.99
C TRP A 64 4.37 -16.64 5.16
N GLN A 65 3.74 -17.72 5.62
CA GLN A 65 4.40 -19.01 5.81
C GLN A 65 5.04 -19.51 4.51
N VAL A 66 4.29 -19.50 3.40
CA VAL A 66 4.83 -19.92 2.09
C VAL A 66 5.99 -19.02 1.66
N SER A 67 5.93 -17.72 1.95
CA SER A 67 7.03 -16.80 1.64
C SER A 67 8.29 -17.17 2.41
N GLU A 68 8.18 -17.45 3.71
CA GLU A 68 9.30 -17.90 4.56
C GLU A 68 9.93 -19.21 4.07
N GLU A 69 9.09 -20.18 3.69
CA GLU A 69 9.53 -21.45 3.11
C GLU A 69 10.28 -21.24 1.79
N LEU A 70 9.77 -20.37 0.90
CA LEU A 70 10.37 -20.09 -0.41
C LEU A 70 11.67 -19.28 -0.32
N THR A 71 11.78 -18.36 0.65
CA THR A 71 12.98 -17.54 0.83
C THR A 71 13.99 -18.19 1.77
N GLY A 72 13.62 -19.24 2.50
CA GLY A 72 14.46 -19.86 3.53
C GLY A 72 14.76 -18.92 4.70
N THR A 73 13.91 -17.91 4.92
CA THR A 73 14.05 -16.93 5.99
C THR A 73 12.86 -17.01 6.93
N ALA A 74 13.06 -16.75 8.22
CA ALA A 74 11.97 -16.63 9.18
C ALA A 74 11.94 -15.24 9.80
N PHE A 75 10.75 -14.72 10.05
CA PHE A 75 10.55 -13.51 10.82
C PHE A 75 10.76 -13.79 12.29
N VAL A 76 11.70 -13.07 12.91
CA VAL A 76 11.89 -13.12 14.35
C VAL A 76 10.86 -12.17 14.97
N ALA A 77 9.82 -12.73 15.58
CA ALA A 77 8.88 -11.93 16.36
C ALA A 77 9.65 -11.28 17.54
N ALA A 78 9.62 -9.95 17.61
CA ALA A 78 10.09 -9.25 18.79
C ALA A 78 9.17 -9.62 19.97
N THR A 79 9.78 -10.07 21.08
CA THR A 79 9.08 -10.36 22.34
C THR A 79 8.67 -9.07 23.03
#